data_AF-A0A7V2WGC8-F1
#
_entry.id   AF-A0A7V2WGC8-F1
#
_cell.length_a   1.000
_cell.length_b   1.000
_cell.length_c   1.000
_cell.angle_alpha   90.00
_cell.angle_beta   90.00
_cell.angle_gamma   90.00
#
_symmetry.space_group_name_H-M   'P 1'
#
loop_
_entity.id
_entity.type
_entity.pdbx_description
1 polymer ?
#
loop_
_entity_poly.entity_id
_entity_poly.type
_entity_poly.pdbx_seq_one_letter_code
_entity_poly.pdbx_strand_id
1 'polypeptide(L)'
;MTENTSNKQYDILIKNGLFFNGTKQPESNANIAINDGRIVNISAEPLDESLATRTIDAQDRWVMPGFIEIHSHYDAEIIAAPALKESVRHGVTTVAIGSCSISMVNAEAEDCSDLFTRVEAVPREKVLPILIEKKTWHDAQGYRKFYEHHPLGPNLFSFIGHSDIRVAVMGIERATSEVKPTEEEMQQMETMLEQALDAGCVGLSMMTTKLDKLDGDRAWSKPLPSTFASWWEFKRLFKILRKRNAILQGAPDAVKKVNIFGFFWQAHGLFRLPMKVTMLTALDLKSNPFLHRITRVSGFIVNNILRGNYRWQTLPAPFTIYLEGLNVNAFEEFDSGALLRDIK
;
A
#
# COMPACT_ATOMS: atom_id res chain seq x y z
N MET A 1 -1.72 -30.78 45.91
CA MET A 1 -0.96 -29.52 45.79
C MET A 1 -1.65 -28.71 44.70
N THR A 2 -2.49 -27.78 45.10
CA THR A 2 -3.19 -26.87 44.21
C THR A 2 -2.18 -25.84 43.72
N GLU A 3 -1.89 -25.85 42.41
CA GLU A 3 -1.09 -24.81 41.78
C GLU A 3 -1.74 -23.46 42.07
N ASN A 4 -0.96 -22.60 42.72
CA ASN A 4 -1.31 -21.22 42.97
C ASN A 4 -1.32 -20.55 41.60
N THR A 5 -2.47 -20.48 40.93
CA THR A 5 -2.65 -19.61 39.77
C THR A 5 -2.45 -18.19 40.28
N SER A 6 -1.22 -17.70 40.19
CA SER A 6 -0.90 -16.30 40.46
C SER A 6 -1.88 -15.46 39.68
N ASN A 7 -2.57 -14.54 40.35
CA ASN A 7 -3.55 -13.63 39.77
C ASN A 7 -2.82 -12.65 38.83
N LYS A 8 -2.33 -13.15 37.69
CA LYS A 8 -1.63 -12.36 36.67
C LYS A 8 -2.64 -11.39 36.08
N GLN A 9 -2.33 -10.11 36.17
CA GLN A 9 -3.14 -9.01 35.64
C GLN A 9 -2.70 -8.64 34.22
N TYR A 10 -1.48 -9.01 33.84
CA TYR A 10 -0.88 -8.67 32.55
C TYR A 10 -0.27 -9.91 31.88
N ASP A 11 -0.42 -10.03 30.57
CA ASP A 11 0.26 -11.06 29.77
C ASP A 11 1.74 -10.69 29.59
N ILE A 12 2.01 -9.43 29.26
CA ILE A 12 3.36 -8.92 29.01
C ILE A 12 3.55 -7.60 29.76
N LEU A 13 4.67 -7.48 30.47
CA LEU A 13 5.18 -6.24 31.03
C LEU A 13 6.51 -5.89 30.35
N ILE A 14 6.58 -4.74 29.68
CA ILE A 14 7.83 -4.18 29.15
C ILE A 14 8.28 -3.11 30.14
N LYS A 15 9.46 -3.26 30.75
CA LYS A 15 9.96 -2.34 31.78
C LYS A 15 11.21 -1.57 31.35
N ASN A 16 11.47 -0.44 32.01
CA ASN A 16 12.69 0.38 31.87
C ASN A 16 12.99 0.90 30.44
N GLY A 17 11.99 0.96 29.56
CA GLY A 17 12.16 1.39 28.18
C GLY A 17 12.12 2.91 28.02
N LEU A 18 12.87 3.43 27.04
CA LEU A 18 12.68 4.79 26.54
C LEU A 18 11.51 4.79 25.56
N PHE A 19 10.37 5.30 26.01
CA PHE A 19 9.09 5.20 25.31
C PHE A 19 8.84 6.38 24.39
N PHE A 20 8.48 6.06 23.14
CA PHE A 20 8.01 6.99 22.12
C PHE A 20 6.57 6.67 21.81
N ASN A 21 5.64 7.59 22.09
CA ASN A 21 4.20 7.33 21.90
C ASN A 21 3.70 7.52 20.45
N GLY A 22 4.61 7.79 19.50
CA GLY A 22 4.28 8.04 18.09
C GLY A 22 3.70 9.43 17.79
N THR A 23 3.64 10.33 18.80
CA THR A 23 3.27 11.74 18.61
C THR A 23 4.52 12.63 18.53
N LYS A 24 4.32 13.96 18.49
CA LYS A 24 5.43 14.94 18.54
C LYS A 24 5.90 15.27 19.96
N GLN A 25 5.38 14.55 20.96
CA GLN A 25 5.82 14.72 22.34
C GLN A 25 7.22 14.13 22.53
N PRO A 26 8.03 14.68 23.45
CA PRO A 26 9.31 14.09 23.82
C PRO A 26 9.16 12.66 24.34
N GLU A 27 10.24 11.90 24.25
CA GLU A 27 10.37 10.59 24.85
C GLU A 27 10.28 10.64 26.39
N SER A 28 9.87 9.54 26.99
CA SER A 28 9.84 9.39 28.44
C SER A 28 10.21 7.96 28.86
N ASN A 29 10.75 7.79 30.07
CA ASN A 29 10.88 6.45 30.64
C ASN A 29 9.49 5.92 30.98
N ALA A 30 9.17 4.70 30.53
CA ALA A 30 7.89 4.08 30.84
C ALA A 30 7.97 2.56 30.93
N ASN A 31 7.04 2.02 31.73
CA ASN A 31 6.70 0.63 31.84
C ASN A 31 5.33 0.41 31.19
N ILE A 32 5.23 -0.57 30.31
CA ILE A 32 4.03 -0.84 29.50
C ILE A 32 3.50 -2.21 29.86
N ALA A 33 2.26 -2.25 30.34
CA ALA A 33 1.54 -3.49 30.59
C ALA A 33 0.56 -3.79 29.46
N ILE A 34 0.57 -5.03 28.99
CA ILE A 34 -0.25 -5.54 27.90
C ILE A 34 -1.07 -6.72 28.43
N ASN A 35 -2.37 -6.71 28.13
CA ASN A 35 -3.29 -7.80 28.45
C ASN A 35 -4.27 -7.98 27.28
N ASP A 36 -4.48 -9.21 26.83
CA ASP A 36 -5.35 -9.57 25.70
C ASP A 36 -5.06 -8.73 24.44
N GLY A 37 -3.77 -8.61 24.10
CA GLY A 37 -3.30 -7.86 22.94
C GLY A 37 -3.48 -6.34 23.02
N ARG A 38 -3.92 -5.80 24.16
CA ARG A 38 -4.14 -4.36 24.36
C ARG A 38 -3.20 -3.80 25.41
N ILE A 39 -2.74 -2.56 25.19
CA ILE A 39 -2.04 -1.81 26.22
C ILE A 39 -3.05 -1.41 27.30
N VAL A 40 -2.86 -1.88 28.52
CA VAL A 40 -3.76 -1.62 29.66
C VAL A 40 -3.19 -0.60 30.65
N ASN A 41 -1.87 -0.40 30.66
CA ASN A 41 -1.22 0.60 31.50
C ASN A 41 0.09 1.09 30.86
N ILE A 42 0.36 2.40 30.96
CA ILE A 42 1.65 3.02 30.66
C ILE A 42 2.00 3.88 31.89
N SER A 43 3.08 3.53 32.59
CA SER A 43 3.46 4.17 33.85
C SER A 43 4.93 4.58 33.85
N ALA A 44 5.23 5.78 34.34
CA ALA A 44 6.62 6.19 34.60
C ALA A 44 7.22 5.43 35.79
N GLU A 45 6.39 5.11 36.79
CA GLU A 45 6.80 4.34 37.97
C GLU A 45 6.85 2.83 37.65
N PRO A 46 7.73 2.06 38.32
CA PRO A 46 7.79 0.61 38.18
C PRO A 46 6.43 -0.05 38.45
N LEU A 47 6.10 -1.05 37.63
CA LEU A 47 4.93 -1.90 37.83
C LEU A 47 5.34 -3.21 38.52
N ASP A 48 4.43 -3.78 39.31
CA ASP A 48 4.67 -5.05 40.00
C ASP A 48 4.82 -6.21 39.01
N GLU A 49 6.05 -6.70 38.88
CA GLU A 49 6.41 -7.81 37.97
C GLU A 49 5.71 -9.13 38.35
N SER A 50 5.31 -9.28 39.61
CA SER A 50 4.59 -10.48 40.07
C SER A 50 3.21 -10.60 39.41
N LEU A 51 2.66 -9.50 38.89
CA LEU A 51 1.38 -9.44 38.18
C LEU A 51 1.50 -9.77 36.67
N ALA A 52 2.70 -9.92 36.11
CA ALA A 52 2.91 -10.18 34.69
C ALA A 52 3.29 -11.64 34.38
N THR A 53 2.70 -12.25 33.35
CA THR A 53 3.07 -13.60 32.91
C THR A 53 4.47 -13.62 32.29
N ARG A 54 4.81 -12.59 31.51
CA ARG A 54 6.13 -12.40 30.91
C ARG A 54 6.60 -10.97 31.14
N THR A 55 7.83 -10.82 31.64
CA THR A 55 8.49 -9.51 31.75
C THR A 55 9.61 -9.39 30.73
N ILE A 56 9.72 -8.24 30.07
CA ILE A 56 10.76 -7.87 29.12
C ILE A 56 11.46 -6.64 29.68
N ASP A 57 12.76 -6.73 29.93
CA ASP A 57 13.58 -5.58 30.30
C ASP A 57 14.06 -4.85 29.04
N ALA A 58 13.60 -3.62 28.86
CA ALA A 58 13.91 -2.75 27.75
C ALA A 58 14.89 -1.64 28.13
N GLN A 59 15.68 -1.82 29.20
CA GLN A 59 16.76 -0.92 29.56
C GLN A 59 17.67 -0.64 28.34
N ASP A 60 17.96 0.64 28.11
CA ASP A 60 18.75 1.13 26.97
C ASP A 60 18.16 0.70 25.60
N ARG A 61 16.85 0.49 25.53
CA ARG A 61 16.10 0.22 24.29
C ARG A 61 14.98 1.22 24.13
N TRP A 62 14.61 1.43 22.88
CA TRP A 62 13.43 2.20 22.52
C TRP A 62 12.20 1.30 22.52
N VAL A 63 11.11 1.81 23.08
CA VAL A 63 9.79 1.18 23.02
C VAL A 63 8.88 2.11 22.24
N MET A 64 8.32 1.63 21.13
CA MET A 64 7.55 2.45 20.20
C MET A 64 6.38 1.65 19.62
N PRO A 65 5.32 2.32 19.13
CA PRO A 65 4.35 1.69 18.25
C PRO A 65 5.05 0.99 17.10
N GLY A 66 4.57 -0.20 16.74
CA GLY A 66 5.08 -0.91 15.58
C GLY A 66 4.87 -0.09 14.30
N PHE A 67 5.78 -0.24 13.34
CA PHE A 67 5.71 0.52 12.11
C PHE A 67 4.52 0.08 11.25
N ILE A 68 3.93 1.07 10.58
CA ILE A 68 2.86 0.88 9.61
C ILE A 68 3.48 1.11 8.24
N GLU A 69 3.69 0.03 7.50
CA GLU A 69 4.11 0.09 6.10
C GLU A 69 2.89 0.46 5.26
N ILE A 70 2.86 1.70 4.77
CA ILE A 70 1.71 2.27 4.05
C ILE A 70 1.78 2.06 2.54
N HIS A 71 2.91 1.53 2.04
CA HIS A 71 3.14 1.32 0.63
C HIS A 71 4.13 0.17 0.41
N SER A 72 3.57 -1.03 0.20
CA SER A 72 4.36 -2.20 -0.16
C SER A 72 3.71 -2.96 -1.31
N HIS A 73 4.53 -3.81 -1.91
CA HIS A 73 4.12 -4.78 -2.91
C HIS A 73 4.36 -6.20 -2.37
N TYR A 74 3.96 -6.43 -1.12
CA TYR A 74 3.96 -7.78 -0.53
C TYR A 74 2.82 -8.67 -1.04
N ASP A 75 2.06 -8.24 -2.05
CA ASP A 75 0.88 -8.93 -2.58
C ASP A 75 1.12 -10.41 -2.91
N ALA A 76 2.22 -10.73 -3.62
CA ALA A 76 2.60 -12.11 -3.89
C ALA A 76 3.35 -12.76 -2.72
N GLU A 77 4.18 -12.00 -2.01
CA GLU A 77 4.99 -12.51 -0.90
C GLU A 77 4.13 -13.00 0.27
N ILE A 78 3.07 -12.30 0.62
CA ILE A 78 2.18 -12.68 1.72
C ILE A 78 1.36 -13.94 1.40
N ILE A 79 1.11 -14.23 0.12
CA ILE A 79 0.50 -15.49 -0.34
C ILE A 79 1.53 -16.63 -0.24
N ALA A 80 2.79 -16.35 -0.58
CA ALA A 80 3.88 -17.32 -0.52
C ALA A 80 4.29 -17.65 0.94
N ALA A 81 4.49 -16.62 1.74
CA ALA A 81 5.03 -16.62 3.10
C ALA A 81 4.30 -15.59 4.00
N PRO A 82 3.10 -15.94 4.52
CA PRO A 82 2.23 -15.04 5.30
C PRO A 82 2.87 -14.37 6.52
N ALA A 83 3.93 -14.98 7.06
CA ALA A 83 4.64 -14.45 8.22
C ALA A 83 5.41 -13.15 7.94
N LEU A 84 5.73 -12.83 6.67
CA LEU A 84 6.52 -11.65 6.26
C LEU A 84 7.72 -11.39 7.20
N LYS A 85 8.51 -12.43 7.46
CA LYS A 85 9.50 -12.46 8.55
C LYS A 85 10.49 -11.31 8.47
N GLU A 86 10.91 -10.93 7.27
CA GLU A 86 11.86 -9.83 7.08
C GLU A 86 11.21 -8.47 7.39
N SER A 87 9.95 -8.25 7.01
CA SER A 87 9.22 -7.02 7.38
C SER A 87 9.04 -6.91 8.90
N VAL A 88 8.58 -7.99 9.54
CA VAL A 88 8.37 -8.04 11.00
C VAL A 88 9.68 -7.87 11.77
N ARG A 89 10.79 -8.42 11.28
CA ARG A 89 12.13 -8.23 11.86
C ARG A 89 12.60 -6.78 11.87
N HIS A 90 12.13 -5.97 10.93
CA HIS A 90 12.41 -4.53 10.89
C HIS A 90 11.44 -3.70 11.75
N GLY A 91 10.54 -4.33 12.51
CA GLY A 91 9.60 -3.66 13.41
C GLY A 91 8.27 -3.28 12.76
N VAL A 92 8.01 -3.74 11.53
CA VAL A 92 6.72 -3.55 10.86
C VAL A 92 5.68 -4.46 11.49
N THR A 93 4.55 -3.88 11.89
CA THR A 93 3.43 -4.61 12.51
C THR A 93 2.13 -4.51 11.72
N THR A 94 2.08 -3.64 10.71
CA THR A 94 0.94 -3.48 9.82
C THR A 94 1.44 -3.17 8.42
N VAL A 95 0.91 -3.85 7.40
CA VAL A 95 1.29 -3.64 6.00
C VAL A 95 0.09 -3.29 5.12
N ALA A 96 0.31 -2.36 4.20
CA ALA A 96 -0.60 -2.03 3.11
C ALA A 96 -0.19 -2.80 1.86
N ILE A 97 -1.14 -3.51 1.25
CA ILE A 97 -0.96 -4.14 -0.07
C ILE A 97 -2.00 -3.60 -1.07
N GLY A 98 -1.91 -4.02 -2.33
CA GLY A 98 -2.77 -3.52 -3.39
C GLY A 98 -2.36 -2.13 -3.88
N SER A 99 -1.07 -1.80 -3.82
CA SER A 99 -0.55 -0.48 -4.17
C SER A 99 -0.34 -0.29 -5.67
N CYS A 100 -0.13 0.96 -6.11
CA CYS A 100 0.19 1.29 -7.51
C CYS A 100 -0.76 0.62 -8.53
N SER A 101 -2.07 0.66 -8.34
CA SER A 101 -3.08 0.03 -9.24
C SER A 101 -3.05 -1.50 -9.33
N ILE A 102 -2.09 -2.17 -8.70
CA ILE A 102 -1.95 -3.62 -8.74
C ILE A 102 -2.60 -4.19 -7.48
N SER A 103 -3.25 -5.34 -7.62
CA SER A 103 -3.66 -6.17 -6.50
C SER A 103 -3.81 -7.61 -6.99
N MET A 104 -4.22 -8.51 -6.09
CA MET A 104 -4.42 -9.93 -6.38
C MET A 104 -5.87 -10.35 -6.16
N VAL A 105 -6.83 -9.47 -6.46
CA VAL A 105 -8.21 -9.62 -5.98
C VAL A 105 -9.09 -10.26 -7.04
N ASN A 106 -9.41 -9.51 -8.10
CA ASN A 106 -10.39 -9.91 -9.11
C ASN A 106 -9.75 -10.55 -10.34
N ALA A 107 -8.54 -10.14 -10.71
CA ALA A 107 -7.86 -10.68 -11.88
C ALA A 107 -7.48 -12.17 -11.70
N GLU A 108 -7.33 -12.89 -12.81
CA GLU A 108 -6.90 -14.28 -12.80
C GLU A 108 -5.41 -14.39 -12.44
N ALA A 109 -4.98 -15.56 -11.94
CA ALA A 109 -3.61 -15.77 -11.45
C ALA A 109 -2.52 -15.37 -12.46
N GLU A 110 -2.75 -15.61 -13.75
CA GLU A 110 -1.81 -15.23 -14.80
C GLU A 110 -1.72 -13.71 -14.99
N ASP A 111 -2.86 -13.02 -15.00
CA ASP A 111 -2.93 -11.57 -15.11
C ASP A 111 -2.32 -10.88 -13.89
N CYS A 112 -2.64 -11.38 -12.70
CA CYS A 112 -2.04 -10.99 -11.44
C CYS A 112 -0.51 -11.10 -11.47
N SER A 113 0.03 -12.19 -12.02
CA SER A 113 1.47 -12.36 -12.17
C SER A 113 2.05 -11.34 -13.14
N ASP A 114 1.45 -11.16 -14.31
CA ASP A 114 1.94 -10.25 -15.36
C ASP A 114 1.93 -8.78 -14.89
N LEU A 115 0.93 -8.40 -14.07
CA LEU A 115 0.80 -7.09 -13.43
C LEU A 115 1.89 -6.80 -12.40
N PHE A 116 2.39 -7.84 -11.72
CA PHE A 116 3.22 -7.69 -10.52
C PHE A 116 4.72 -7.85 -10.77
N THR A 117 5.12 -8.86 -11.55
CA THR A 117 6.49 -9.39 -11.53
C THR A 117 7.54 -8.42 -12.04
N ARG A 118 7.24 -7.66 -13.10
CA ARG A 118 8.19 -6.68 -13.64
C ARG A 118 8.24 -5.39 -12.82
N VAL A 119 7.13 -4.97 -12.22
CA VAL A 119 7.09 -3.81 -11.31
C VAL A 119 8.02 -4.04 -10.12
N GLU A 120 7.95 -5.24 -9.53
CA GLU A 120 8.78 -5.61 -8.38
C GLU A 120 10.14 -6.24 -8.75
N ALA A 121 10.46 -6.38 -10.04
CA ALA A 121 11.63 -7.11 -10.52
C ALA A 121 11.78 -8.52 -9.90
N VAL A 122 10.66 -9.22 -9.70
CA VAL A 122 10.62 -10.59 -9.20
C VAL A 122 10.39 -11.55 -10.37
N PRO A 123 11.09 -12.70 -10.46
CA PRO A 123 10.95 -13.58 -11.62
C PRO A 123 9.54 -14.21 -11.74
N ARG A 124 8.90 -14.05 -12.89
CA ARG A 124 7.56 -14.57 -13.18
C ARG A 124 7.45 -16.08 -13.00
N GLU A 125 8.49 -16.83 -13.39
CA GLU A 125 8.56 -18.28 -13.24
C GLU A 125 8.55 -18.75 -11.78
N LYS A 126 8.74 -17.85 -10.82
CA LYS A 126 8.59 -18.11 -9.39
C LYS A 126 7.22 -17.69 -8.86
N VAL A 127 6.70 -16.55 -9.33
CA VAL A 127 5.42 -15.99 -8.84
C VAL A 127 4.22 -16.71 -9.43
N LEU A 128 4.20 -16.96 -10.74
CA LEU A 128 3.03 -17.53 -11.42
C LEU A 128 2.62 -18.90 -10.86
N PRO A 129 3.53 -19.88 -10.66
CA PRO A 129 3.14 -21.18 -10.10
C PRO A 129 2.50 -21.06 -8.71
N ILE A 130 3.01 -20.15 -7.87
CA ILE A 130 2.46 -19.88 -6.53
C ILE A 130 1.03 -19.34 -6.65
N LEU A 131 0.80 -18.39 -7.56
CA LEU A 131 -0.53 -17.82 -7.76
C LEU A 131 -1.51 -18.87 -8.34
N ILE A 132 -1.08 -19.69 -9.30
CA ILE A 132 -1.91 -20.79 -9.83
C ILE A 132 -2.30 -21.78 -8.72
N GLU A 133 -1.37 -22.12 -7.84
CA GLU A 133 -1.62 -23.08 -6.76
C GLU A 133 -2.51 -22.49 -5.65
N LYS A 134 -2.25 -21.24 -5.24
CA LYS A 134 -2.80 -20.67 -4.00
C LYS A 134 -3.94 -19.67 -4.19
N LYS A 135 -4.05 -19.03 -5.35
CA LYS A 135 -5.12 -18.05 -5.60
C LYS A 135 -6.45 -18.76 -5.88
N THR A 136 -7.15 -19.13 -4.82
CA THR A 136 -8.44 -19.85 -4.92
C THR A 136 -9.67 -18.93 -4.92
N TRP A 137 -9.50 -17.62 -5.06
CA TRP A 137 -10.56 -16.62 -5.02
C TRP A 137 -10.61 -15.80 -6.31
N HIS A 138 -11.77 -15.22 -6.59
CA HIS A 138 -12.03 -14.38 -7.77
C HIS A 138 -12.70 -13.04 -7.40
N ASP A 139 -12.89 -12.78 -6.10
CA ASP A 139 -13.49 -11.56 -5.59
C ASP A 139 -12.87 -11.14 -4.25
N ALA A 140 -13.25 -9.95 -3.78
CA ALA A 140 -12.72 -9.38 -2.54
C ALA A 140 -13.18 -10.13 -1.28
N GLN A 141 -14.34 -10.79 -1.31
CA GLN A 141 -14.82 -11.56 -0.16
C GLN A 141 -13.99 -12.84 0.02
N GLY A 142 -13.72 -13.55 -1.07
CA GLY A 142 -12.83 -14.70 -1.10
C GLY A 142 -11.41 -14.32 -0.73
N TYR A 143 -10.92 -13.18 -1.23
CA TYR A 143 -9.60 -12.65 -0.86
C TYR A 143 -9.45 -12.39 0.64
N ARG A 144 -10.47 -11.77 1.26
CA ARG A 144 -10.48 -11.57 2.71
C ARG A 144 -10.54 -12.89 3.47
N LYS A 145 -11.45 -13.80 3.08
CA LYS A 145 -11.59 -15.11 3.71
C LYS A 145 -10.28 -15.91 3.65
N PHE A 146 -9.54 -15.81 2.55
CA PHE A 146 -8.22 -16.41 2.44
C PHE A 146 -7.34 -15.95 3.60
N TYR A 147 -7.13 -14.64 3.79
CA TYR A 147 -6.26 -14.15 4.86
C TYR A 147 -6.79 -14.36 6.28
N GLU A 148 -8.11 -14.37 6.50
CA GLU A 148 -8.69 -14.67 7.81
C GLU A 148 -8.31 -16.09 8.32
N HIS A 149 -7.96 -17.00 7.41
CA HIS A 149 -7.53 -18.36 7.73
C HIS A 149 -6.02 -18.59 7.63
N HIS A 150 -5.23 -17.55 7.34
CA HIS A 150 -3.77 -17.68 7.21
C HIS A 150 -3.03 -17.06 8.42
N PRO A 151 -1.91 -17.66 8.85
CA PRO A 151 -1.14 -17.16 9.99
C PRO A 151 -0.31 -15.94 9.58
N LEU A 152 -0.96 -14.78 9.50
CA LEU A 152 -0.31 -13.51 9.18
C LEU A 152 0.69 -13.12 10.27
N GLY A 153 1.87 -12.65 9.86
CA GLY A 153 2.85 -12.06 10.78
C GLY A 153 2.43 -10.66 11.23
N PRO A 154 2.30 -9.69 10.31
CA PRO A 154 1.76 -8.36 10.60
C PRO A 154 0.24 -8.31 10.40
N ASN A 155 -0.38 -7.24 10.88
CA ASN A 155 -1.72 -6.85 10.46
C ASN A 155 -1.71 -6.48 8.96
N LEU A 156 -2.84 -6.69 8.30
CA LEU A 156 -2.98 -6.45 6.86
C LEU A 156 -4.14 -5.49 6.59
N PHE A 157 -3.90 -4.51 5.73
CA PHE A 157 -4.96 -3.81 5.02
C PHE A 157 -4.64 -3.71 3.54
N SER A 158 -5.68 -3.58 2.72
CA SER A 158 -5.54 -3.69 1.26
C SER A 158 -6.32 -2.57 0.56
N PHE A 159 -5.73 -2.04 -0.49
CA PHE A 159 -6.43 -1.34 -1.55
C PHE A 159 -6.85 -2.33 -2.64
N ILE A 160 -7.94 -2.05 -3.34
CA ILE A 160 -8.21 -2.71 -4.62
C ILE A 160 -7.43 -1.98 -5.72
N GLY A 161 -6.78 -2.71 -6.61
CA GLY A 161 -6.03 -2.15 -7.73
C GLY A 161 -6.91 -1.80 -8.92
N HIS A 162 -6.76 -0.60 -9.48
CA HIS A 162 -7.48 -0.23 -10.71
C HIS A 162 -7.08 -1.10 -11.91
N SER A 163 -5.81 -1.49 -12.05
CA SER A 163 -5.37 -2.38 -13.13
C SER A 163 -5.92 -3.80 -12.96
N ASP A 164 -6.05 -4.28 -11.72
CA ASP A 164 -6.66 -5.58 -11.39
C ASP A 164 -8.12 -5.65 -11.86
N ILE A 165 -8.98 -4.70 -11.46
CA ILE A 165 -10.38 -4.69 -11.89
C ILE A 165 -10.54 -4.46 -13.40
N ARG A 166 -9.67 -3.64 -14.01
CA ARG A 166 -9.73 -3.36 -15.45
C ARG A 166 -9.38 -4.58 -16.28
N VAL A 167 -8.35 -5.35 -15.87
CA VAL A 167 -7.98 -6.58 -16.57
C VAL A 167 -9.01 -7.68 -16.35
N ALA A 168 -9.54 -7.81 -15.13
CA ALA A 168 -10.59 -8.79 -14.83
C ALA A 168 -11.84 -8.64 -15.74
N VAL A 169 -12.16 -7.40 -16.14
CA VAL A 169 -13.33 -7.10 -16.98
C VAL A 169 -13.00 -7.09 -18.47
N MET A 170 -11.90 -6.45 -18.88
CA MET A 170 -11.60 -6.20 -20.29
C MET A 170 -10.66 -7.22 -20.92
N GLY A 171 -9.95 -8.02 -20.11
CA GLY A 171 -8.81 -8.83 -20.52
C GLY A 171 -7.55 -7.98 -20.75
N ILE A 172 -6.37 -8.60 -20.57
CA ILE A 172 -5.08 -7.89 -20.53
C ILE A 172 -4.78 -7.10 -21.81
N GLU A 173 -5.11 -7.62 -22.99
CA GLU A 173 -4.80 -6.98 -24.27
C GLU A 173 -5.59 -5.68 -24.49
N ARG A 174 -6.90 -5.69 -24.22
CA ARG A 174 -7.76 -4.51 -24.34
C ARG A 174 -7.48 -3.52 -23.22
N ALA A 175 -7.29 -4.01 -21.99
CA ALA A 175 -6.99 -3.19 -20.82
C ALA A 175 -5.70 -2.37 -21.00
N THR A 176 -4.76 -2.85 -21.82
CA THR A 176 -3.45 -2.24 -22.13
C THR A 176 -3.42 -1.53 -23.49
N SER A 177 -4.56 -1.01 -23.92
CA SER A 177 -4.71 -0.21 -25.14
C SER A 177 -5.58 1.01 -24.90
N GLU A 178 -5.67 1.88 -25.90
CA GLU A 178 -6.55 3.07 -25.89
C GLU A 178 -8.06 2.73 -25.98
N VAL A 179 -8.43 1.44 -25.94
CA VAL A 179 -9.82 0.98 -25.94
C VAL A 179 -10.47 1.37 -24.62
N LYS A 180 -11.62 2.04 -24.71
CA LYS A 180 -12.42 2.40 -23.54
C LYS A 180 -13.34 1.23 -23.15
N PRO A 181 -13.57 1.02 -21.84
CA PRO A 181 -14.60 0.09 -21.40
C PRO A 181 -15.98 0.52 -21.94
N THR A 182 -16.78 -0.46 -22.31
CA THR A 182 -18.21 -0.26 -22.57
C THR A 182 -18.94 0.16 -21.29
N GLU A 183 -20.19 0.58 -21.42
CA GLU A 183 -20.99 0.94 -20.24
C GLU A 183 -21.20 -0.26 -19.30
N GLU A 184 -21.39 -1.46 -19.84
CA GLU A 184 -21.52 -2.69 -19.07
C GLU A 184 -20.22 -3.03 -18.33
N GLU A 185 -19.08 -2.96 -19.02
CA GLU A 185 -17.76 -3.19 -18.41
C GLU A 185 -17.45 -2.17 -17.30
N MET A 186 -17.82 -0.89 -17.50
CA MET A 186 -17.70 0.10 -16.43
C MET A 186 -18.57 -0.22 -15.22
N GLN A 187 -19.81 -0.65 -15.41
CA GLN A 187 -20.70 -1.03 -14.31
C GLN A 187 -20.17 -2.25 -13.55
N GLN A 188 -19.54 -3.20 -14.25
CA GLN A 188 -18.86 -4.32 -13.63
C GLN A 188 -17.68 -3.85 -12.76
N MET A 189 -16.82 -2.96 -13.26
CA MET A 189 -15.72 -2.39 -12.46
C MET A 189 -16.22 -1.57 -11.25
N GLU A 190 -17.30 -0.80 -11.40
CA GLU A 190 -17.95 -0.10 -10.29
C GLU A 190 -18.47 -1.07 -9.23
N THR A 191 -19.06 -2.19 -9.65
CA THR A 191 -19.56 -3.26 -8.77
C THR A 191 -18.40 -3.92 -8.02
N MET A 192 -17.31 -4.27 -8.72
CA MET A 192 -16.11 -4.84 -8.08
C MET A 192 -15.52 -3.89 -7.03
N LEU A 193 -15.47 -2.59 -7.31
CA LEU A 193 -15.02 -1.59 -6.33
C LEU A 193 -15.94 -1.53 -5.10
N GLU A 194 -17.26 -1.45 -5.29
CA GLU A 194 -18.20 -1.44 -4.15
C GLU A 194 -18.08 -2.73 -3.32
N GLN A 195 -17.98 -3.90 -3.96
CA GLN A 195 -17.76 -5.19 -3.29
C GLN A 195 -16.44 -5.24 -2.52
N ALA A 196 -15.36 -4.67 -3.08
CA ALA A 196 -14.08 -4.58 -2.40
C ALA A 196 -14.15 -3.70 -1.14
N LEU A 197 -14.84 -2.56 -1.23
CA LEU A 197 -15.07 -1.68 -0.08
C LEU A 197 -15.98 -2.34 0.97
N ASP A 198 -16.98 -3.13 0.56
CA ASP A 198 -17.83 -3.92 1.45
C ASP A 198 -17.03 -5.04 2.16
N ALA A 199 -16.10 -5.66 1.45
CA ALA A 199 -15.20 -6.68 2.00
C ALA A 199 -14.15 -6.09 2.96
N GLY A 200 -13.93 -4.77 2.95
CA GLY A 200 -13.04 -4.08 3.88
C GLY A 200 -11.75 -3.54 3.27
N CYS A 201 -11.62 -3.52 1.94
CA CYS A 201 -10.56 -2.74 1.30
C CYS A 201 -10.70 -1.26 1.70
N VAL A 202 -9.58 -0.61 2.02
CA VAL A 202 -9.59 0.78 2.53
C VAL A 202 -9.83 1.81 1.42
N GLY A 203 -9.74 1.39 0.16
CA GLY A 203 -9.72 2.29 -0.96
C GLY A 203 -9.35 1.64 -2.29
N LEU A 204 -9.15 2.49 -3.29
CA LEU A 204 -8.65 2.15 -4.63
C LEU A 204 -7.23 2.68 -4.77
N SER A 205 -6.31 1.89 -5.31
CA SER A 205 -5.05 2.37 -5.84
C SER A 205 -5.12 2.52 -7.35
N MET A 206 -4.47 3.54 -7.89
CA MET A 206 -4.37 3.73 -9.34
C MET A 206 -3.03 4.35 -9.72
N MET A 207 -2.73 4.34 -11.00
CA MET A 207 -1.57 5.02 -11.54
C MET A 207 -1.84 5.64 -12.89
N THR A 208 -1.02 6.63 -13.21
CA THR A 208 -1.01 7.25 -14.53
C THR A 208 0.40 7.36 -15.11
N THR A 209 1.41 7.00 -14.31
CA THR A 209 2.80 6.89 -14.73
C THR A 209 2.99 5.70 -15.66
N LYS A 210 3.78 5.85 -16.73
CA LYS A 210 4.05 4.78 -17.72
C LYS A 210 5.33 3.99 -17.43
N LEU A 211 5.93 4.24 -16.27
CA LEU A 211 7.20 3.63 -15.85
C LEU A 211 7.03 2.14 -15.57
N ASP A 212 5.99 1.80 -14.82
CA ASP A 212 5.69 0.41 -14.47
C ASP A 212 5.18 -0.36 -15.70
N LYS A 213 5.82 -1.51 -15.96
CA LYS A 213 5.60 -2.33 -17.15
C LYS A 213 5.06 -3.70 -16.78
N LEU A 214 4.35 -4.28 -17.74
CA LEU A 214 3.89 -5.66 -17.69
C LEU A 214 4.99 -6.65 -18.07
N ASP A 215 4.95 -7.78 -17.38
CA ASP A 215 5.64 -9.02 -17.74
C ASP A 215 4.76 -9.90 -18.65
N GLY A 216 5.18 -11.13 -18.91
CA GLY A 216 4.46 -12.12 -19.72
C GLY A 216 4.49 -11.80 -21.21
N ASP A 217 3.99 -12.72 -22.03
CA ASP A 217 4.10 -12.61 -23.49
C ASP A 217 2.90 -11.91 -24.15
N ARG A 218 1.76 -11.79 -23.44
CA ARG A 218 0.50 -11.24 -23.98
C ARG A 218 0.51 -9.72 -24.12
N ALA A 219 1.21 -9.04 -23.23
CA ALA A 219 1.30 -7.58 -23.18
C ALA A 219 2.70 -7.09 -22.77
N TRP A 220 3.74 -7.84 -23.16
CA TRP A 220 5.13 -7.59 -22.80
C TRP A 220 5.53 -6.10 -22.92
N SER A 221 6.14 -5.55 -21.87
CA SER A 221 6.69 -4.19 -21.86
C SER A 221 5.66 -3.06 -22.05
N LYS A 222 4.36 -3.38 -22.11
CA LYS A 222 3.31 -2.35 -22.09
C LYS A 222 3.19 -1.75 -20.69
N PRO A 223 2.87 -0.45 -20.58
CA PRO A 223 2.50 0.15 -19.30
C PRO A 223 1.32 -0.57 -18.64
N LEU A 224 1.16 -0.38 -17.33
CA LEU A 224 0.02 -0.96 -16.61
C LEU A 224 -1.34 -0.45 -17.13
N PRO A 225 -2.40 -1.27 -17.07
CA PRO A 225 -3.74 -0.93 -17.58
C PRO A 225 -4.29 0.41 -17.11
N SER A 226 -4.05 0.77 -15.84
CA SER A 226 -4.48 2.04 -15.26
C SER A 226 -3.98 3.27 -16.01
N THR A 227 -2.86 3.16 -16.73
CA THR A 227 -2.27 4.28 -17.50
C THR A 227 -3.07 4.64 -18.76
N PHE A 228 -3.89 3.71 -19.26
CA PHE A 228 -4.74 3.88 -20.44
C PHE A 228 -6.15 4.37 -20.08
N ALA A 229 -6.47 4.45 -18.78
CA ALA A 229 -7.78 4.86 -18.33
C ALA A 229 -8.05 6.35 -18.60
N SER A 230 -9.29 6.63 -18.96
CA SER A 230 -9.73 7.99 -19.21
C SER A 230 -10.17 8.69 -17.92
N TRP A 231 -10.17 10.03 -17.94
CA TRP A 231 -10.74 10.81 -16.83
C TRP A 231 -12.23 10.55 -16.58
N TRP A 232 -12.97 10.10 -17.60
CA TRP A 232 -14.38 9.73 -17.43
C TRP A 232 -14.53 8.49 -16.53
N GLU A 233 -13.71 7.47 -16.79
CA GLU A 233 -13.65 6.24 -16.01
C GLU A 233 -13.21 6.51 -14.57
N PHE A 234 -12.11 7.25 -14.39
CA PHE A 234 -11.66 7.66 -13.06
C PHE A 234 -12.71 8.45 -12.28
N LYS A 235 -13.41 9.40 -12.92
CA LYS A 235 -14.47 10.18 -12.26
C LYS A 235 -15.59 9.30 -11.71
N ARG A 236 -15.94 8.21 -12.41
CA ARG A 236 -16.96 7.25 -11.98
C ARG A 236 -16.52 6.51 -10.71
N LEU A 237 -15.31 5.95 -10.71
CA LEU A 237 -14.75 5.28 -9.53
C LEU A 237 -14.56 6.24 -8.35
N PHE A 238 -14.11 7.48 -8.59
CA PHE A 238 -13.98 8.48 -7.51
C PHE A 238 -15.30 8.91 -6.90
N LYS A 239 -16.40 8.83 -7.66
CA LYS A 239 -17.73 9.09 -7.11
C LYS A 239 -18.07 8.07 -6.03
N ILE A 240 -17.73 6.79 -6.25
CA ILE A 240 -17.88 5.71 -5.27
C ILE A 240 -16.98 5.97 -4.06
N LEU A 241 -15.68 6.20 -4.27
CA LEU A 241 -14.73 6.44 -3.15
C LEU A 241 -15.19 7.60 -2.25
N ARG A 242 -15.64 8.70 -2.85
CA ARG A 242 -16.17 9.84 -2.10
C ARG A 242 -17.44 9.49 -1.31
N LYS A 243 -18.40 8.79 -1.93
CA LYS A 243 -19.64 8.35 -1.28
C LYS A 243 -19.35 7.43 -0.10
N ARG A 244 -18.36 6.54 -0.24
CA ARG A 244 -17.95 5.54 0.75
C ARG A 244 -16.92 6.06 1.77
N ASN A 245 -16.47 7.32 1.65
CA ASN A 245 -15.40 7.92 2.45
C ASN A 245 -14.10 7.07 2.44
N ALA A 246 -13.84 6.42 1.31
CA ALA A 246 -12.70 5.55 1.06
C ALA A 246 -11.49 6.33 0.53
N ILE A 247 -10.32 5.69 0.56
CA ILE A 247 -9.05 6.32 0.22
C ILE A 247 -8.74 6.12 -1.27
N LEU A 248 -8.27 7.16 -1.92
CA LEU A 248 -7.59 7.05 -3.22
C LEU A 248 -6.08 7.10 -2.98
N GLN A 249 -5.39 6.02 -3.31
CA GLN A 249 -3.94 6.06 -3.50
C GLN A 249 -3.62 6.27 -4.98
N GLY A 250 -2.74 7.21 -5.32
CA GLY A 250 -2.36 7.39 -6.72
C GLY A 250 -0.90 7.72 -6.93
N ALA A 251 -0.38 7.20 -8.05
CA ALA A 251 0.90 7.55 -8.63
C ALA A 251 0.69 8.43 -9.87
N PRO A 252 0.78 9.77 -9.73
CA PRO A 252 0.61 10.66 -10.86
C PRO A 252 1.83 10.60 -11.79
N ASP A 253 1.60 10.71 -13.10
CA ASP A 253 2.65 11.01 -14.07
C ASP A 253 3.26 12.40 -13.75
N ALA A 254 4.50 12.41 -13.26
CA ALA A 254 5.22 13.62 -12.90
C ALA A 254 5.65 14.45 -14.14
N VAL A 255 5.67 13.85 -15.33
CA VAL A 255 6.04 14.49 -16.59
C VAL A 255 4.87 15.32 -17.13
N LYS A 256 3.65 14.79 -17.08
CA LYS A 256 2.44 15.52 -17.47
C LYS A 256 1.84 16.29 -16.29
N LYS A 257 2.31 17.52 -16.07
CA LYS A 257 1.81 18.46 -15.02
C LYS A 257 0.27 18.59 -14.93
N VAL A 258 -0.45 18.35 -16.02
CA VAL A 258 -1.93 18.37 -16.10
C VAL A 258 -2.59 17.29 -15.22
N ASN A 259 -1.92 16.17 -14.96
CA ASN A 259 -2.50 15.05 -14.24
C ASN A 259 -2.68 15.37 -12.74
N ILE A 260 -1.63 15.95 -12.12
CA ILE A 260 -1.59 16.29 -10.70
C ILE A 260 -2.72 17.26 -10.29
N PHE A 261 -3.04 18.26 -11.12
CA PHE A 261 -4.15 19.18 -10.86
C PHE A 261 -5.51 18.46 -10.79
N GLY A 262 -5.71 17.42 -11.61
CA GLY A 262 -6.92 16.61 -11.56
C GLY A 262 -7.08 15.90 -10.22
N PHE A 263 -6.00 15.36 -9.65
CA PHE A 263 -6.02 14.76 -8.31
C PHE A 263 -6.30 15.78 -7.21
N PHE A 264 -5.67 16.96 -7.27
CA PHE A 264 -5.97 18.06 -6.33
C PHE A 264 -7.42 18.51 -6.41
N TRP A 265 -7.96 18.60 -7.62
CA TRP A 265 -9.37 18.88 -7.81
C TRP A 265 -10.21 17.79 -7.14
N GLN A 266 -9.93 16.51 -7.35
CA GLN A 266 -10.73 15.45 -6.72
C GLN A 266 -10.67 15.41 -5.19
N ALA A 267 -9.58 15.90 -4.60
CA ALA A 267 -9.39 16.00 -3.15
C ALA A 267 -10.14 17.17 -2.50
N HIS A 268 -10.54 18.22 -3.24
CA HIS A 268 -11.12 19.44 -2.62
C HIS A 268 -12.48 19.19 -1.97
N GLY A 269 -12.75 19.94 -0.90
CA GLY A 269 -14.03 19.94 -0.18
C GLY A 269 -14.92 21.16 -0.49
N LEU A 270 -14.50 22.05 -1.40
CA LEU A 270 -15.35 23.17 -1.82
C LEU A 270 -16.62 22.65 -2.51
N PHE A 271 -17.79 22.93 -1.92
CA PHE A 271 -19.12 22.58 -2.44
C PHE A 271 -19.43 21.07 -2.55
N ARG A 272 -18.58 20.18 -2.01
CA ARG A 272 -18.78 18.73 -1.97
C ARG A 272 -17.97 18.08 -0.85
N LEU A 273 -18.28 16.83 -0.51
CA LEU A 273 -17.46 16.07 0.45
C LEU A 273 -16.01 15.90 -0.08
N PRO A 274 -14.98 16.22 0.73
CA PRO A 274 -13.60 15.99 0.34
C PRO A 274 -13.34 14.49 0.21
N MET A 275 -12.57 14.09 -0.80
CA MET A 275 -12.12 12.72 -0.96
C MET A 275 -10.77 12.56 -0.24
N LYS A 276 -10.55 11.43 0.44
CA LYS A 276 -9.25 11.10 1.05
C LYS A 276 -8.30 10.70 -0.06
N VAL A 277 -7.22 11.45 -0.23
CA VAL A 277 -6.26 11.25 -1.31
C VAL A 277 -4.85 11.16 -0.73
N THR A 278 -4.15 10.08 -1.06
CA THR A 278 -2.74 9.89 -0.74
C THR A 278 -1.94 9.72 -2.03
N MET A 279 -1.04 10.65 -2.32
CA MET A 279 -0.24 10.63 -3.54
C MET A 279 1.18 10.16 -3.28
N LEU A 280 1.63 9.26 -4.12
CA LEU A 280 3.00 8.80 -4.19
C LEU A 280 3.87 9.90 -4.81
N THR A 281 5.16 9.84 -4.48
CA THR A 281 6.22 10.63 -5.11
C THR A 281 6.41 12.07 -4.59
N ALA A 282 6.90 12.20 -3.36
CA ALA A 282 7.74 13.35 -2.99
C ALA A 282 9.22 12.97 -3.13
N LEU A 283 9.75 13.03 -4.37
CA LEU A 283 11.17 12.81 -4.64
C LEU A 283 11.87 14.16 -4.84
N ASP A 284 13.09 14.29 -4.28
CA ASP A 284 13.97 15.40 -4.57
C ASP A 284 15.00 14.94 -5.62
N LEU A 285 14.65 15.15 -6.89
CA LEU A 285 15.53 14.77 -8.00
C LEU A 285 16.63 15.81 -8.14
N LYS A 286 17.89 15.38 -8.32
CA LYS A 286 19.00 16.31 -8.62
C LYS A 286 18.73 17.18 -9.85
N SER A 287 17.97 16.66 -10.81
CA SER A 287 17.54 17.38 -12.01
C SER A 287 16.43 18.41 -11.75
N ASN A 288 15.74 18.36 -10.60
CA ASN A 288 14.66 19.27 -10.24
C ASN A 288 14.60 19.56 -8.71
N PRO A 289 15.55 20.34 -8.17
CA PRO A 289 15.72 20.56 -6.73
C PRO A 289 14.60 21.38 -6.07
N PHE A 290 13.64 21.91 -6.85
CA PHE A 290 12.51 22.69 -6.33
C PHE A 290 11.24 21.86 -6.17
N LEU A 291 11.23 20.59 -6.60
CA LEU A 291 10.04 19.74 -6.60
C LEU A 291 9.46 19.56 -5.19
N HIS A 292 10.31 19.39 -4.18
CA HIS A 292 9.88 19.27 -2.77
C HIS A 292 9.14 20.52 -2.24
N ARG A 293 9.39 21.72 -2.80
CA ARG A 293 8.65 22.94 -2.42
C ARG A 293 7.25 22.92 -2.99
N ILE A 294 7.11 22.45 -4.23
CA ILE A 294 5.82 22.34 -4.93
C ILE A 294 4.92 21.33 -4.21
N THR A 295 5.45 20.19 -3.77
CA THR A 295 4.67 19.20 -3.00
C THR A 295 4.17 19.78 -1.67
N ARG A 296 5.02 20.50 -0.92
CA ARG A 296 4.61 21.15 0.33
C ARG A 296 3.53 22.22 0.12
N VAL A 297 3.72 23.10 -0.86
CA VAL A 297 2.76 24.18 -1.16
C VAL A 297 1.43 23.62 -1.63
N SER A 298 1.44 22.62 -2.52
CA SER A 298 0.20 21.99 -2.99
C SER A 298 -0.58 21.31 -1.87
N GLY A 299 0.08 20.55 -1.00
CA GLY A 299 -0.55 19.95 0.17
C GLY A 299 -1.15 21.01 1.10
N PHE A 300 -0.47 22.15 1.30
CA PHE A 300 -0.99 23.26 2.09
C PHE A 300 -2.25 23.86 1.46
N ILE A 301 -2.21 24.19 0.16
CA ILE A 301 -3.35 24.79 -0.56
C ILE A 301 -4.57 23.87 -0.52
N VAL A 302 -4.40 22.58 -0.86
CA VAL A 302 -5.53 21.65 -0.93
C VAL A 302 -6.19 21.49 0.45
N ASN A 303 -5.42 21.32 1.51
CA ASN A 303 -5.97 21.07 2.84
C ASN A 303 -6.51 22.34 3.52
N ASN A 304 -5.78 23.46 3.45
CA ASN A 304 -6.11 24.66 4.24
C ASN A 304 -6.98 25.66 3.47
N ILE A 305 -6.84 25.76 2.15
CA ILE A 305 -7.61 26.71 1.33
C ILE A 305 -8.82 26.02 0.72
N LEU A 306 -8.63 24.83 0.14
CA LEU A 306 -9.68 24.10 -0.58
C LEU A 306 -10.47 23.12 0.30
N ARG A 307 -10.21 23.09 1.62
CA ARG A 307 -10.84 22.20 2.62
C ARG A 307 -10.83 20.72 2.21
N GLY A 308 -9.75 20.30 1.53
CA GLY A 308 -9.55 18.93 1.06
C GLY A 308 -8.95 18.00 2.10
N ASN A 309 -8.78 16.73 1.73
CA ASN A 309 -8.06 15.74 2.55
C ASN A 309 -7.00 15.04 1.71
N TYR A 310 -5.82 15.65 1.66
CA TYR A 310 -4.73 15.27 0.78
C TYR A 310 -3.43 15.05 1.56
N ARG A 311 -2.72 13.95 1.31
CA ARG A 311 -1.43 13.63 1.91
C ARG A 311 -0.43 13.22 0.84
N TRP A 312 0.79 13.72 0.93
CA TRP A 312 1.93 13.19 0.19
C TRP A 312 2.54 12.04 0.98
N GLN A 313 2.93 10.98 0.27
CA GLN A 313 3.79 9.94 0.82
C GLN A 313 5.25 10.34 0.61
N THR A 314 6.04 10.17 1.66
CA THR A 314 7.45 10.54 1.68
C THR A 314 8.25 9.41 2.29
N LEU A 315 9.49 9.25 1.84
CA LEU A 315 10.43 8.37 2.51
C LEU A 315 10.77 8.92 3.90
N PRO A 316 10.93 8.05 4.91
CA PRO A 316 11.13 8.48 6.30
C PRO A 316 12.51 9.14 6.50
N ALA A 317 13.50 8.78 5.69
CA ALA A 317 14.83 9.35 5.71
C ALA A 317 15.36 9.51 4.27
N PRO A 318 16.22 10.51 4.01
CA PRO A 318 16.99 10.56 2.78
C PRO A 318 17.89 9.33 2.67
N PHE A 319 18.03 8.78 1.46
CA PHE A 319 19.01 7.75 1.16
C PHE A 319 19.63 7.99 -0.21
N THR A 320 20.79 7.38 -0.45
CA THR A 320 21.49 7.41 -1.73
C THR A 320 21.52 6.00 -2.30
N ILE A 321 21.06 5.83 -3.54
CA ILE A 321 21.14 4.56 -4.25
C ILE A 321 22.42 4.56 -5.08
N TYR A 322 23.25 3.54 -4.90
CA TYR A 322 24.40 3.25 -5.76
C TYR A 322 24.03 2.11 -6.70
N LEU A 323 24.12 2.36 -8.00
CA LEU A 323 23.73 1.41 -9.03
C LEU A 323 24.94 1.08 -9.90
N GLU A 324 25.16 -0.21 -10.14
CA GLU A 324 26.19 -0.71 -11.04
C GLU A 324 25.55 -1.56 -12.14
N GLY A 325 25.76 -1.18 -13.40
CA GLY A 325 25.21 -1.87 -14.57
C GLY A 325 23.76 -1.50 -14.93
N LEU A 326 23.19 -2.25 -15.86
CA LEU A 326 21.87 -2.00 -16.48
C LEU A 326 20.72 -2.77 -15.80
N ASN A 327 21.00 -3.54 -14.74
CA ASN A 327 20.03 -4.41 -14.09
C ASN A 327 19.25 -3.69 -12.98
N VAL A 328 18.70 -2.51 -13.29
CA VAL A 328 17.94 -1.70 -12.33
C VAL A 328 16.70 -1.15 -13.01
N ASN A 329 15.54 -1.25 -12.36
CA ASN A 329 14.27 -0.76 -12.91
C ASN A 329 14.29 0.74 -13.23
N ALA A 330 15.07 1.54 -12.50
CA ALA A 330 15.28 2.96 -12.77
C ALA A 330 15.83 3.24 -14.19
N PHE A 331 16.50 2.28 -14.84
CA PHE A 331 16.98 2.45 -16.22
C PHE A 331 15.85 2.36 -17.25
N GLU A 332 14.74 1.68 -16.95
CA GLU A 332 13.55 1.66 -17.80
C GLU A 332 12.77 2.98 -17.78
N GLU A 333 13.13 3.90 -16.88
CA GLU A 333 12.56 5.24 -16.84
C GLU A 333 13.00 6.13 -18.02
N PHE A 334 14.06 5.74 -18.71
CA PHE A 334 14.56 6.44 -19.90
C PHE A 334 14.26 5.62 -21.15
N ASP A 335 13.76 6.27 -22.22
CA ASP A 335 13.44 5.61 -23.49
C ASP A 335 14.62 4.77 -24.03
N SER A 336 15.85 5.26 -23.89
CA SER A 336 17.07 4.55 -24.30
C SER A 336 17.36 3.29 -23.45
N GLY A 337 17.08 3.32 -22.15
CA GLY A 337 17.25 2.16 -21.27
C GLY A 337 16.16 1.12 -21.47
N ALA A 338 14.92 1.55 -21.73
CA ALA A 338 13.83 0.67 -22.13
C ALA A 338 14.15 -0.06 -23.44
N LEU A 339 14.63 0.67 -24.47
CA LEU A 339 15.07 0.07 -25.74
C LEU A 339 16.20 -0.95 -25.55
N LEU A 340 17.18 -0.67 -24.68
CA LEU A 340 18.29 -1.61 -24.41
C LEU A 340 17.84 -2.90 -23.72
N ARG A 341 16.79 -2.86 -22.90
CA ARG A 341 16.20 -4.05 -22.26
C ARG A 341 15.23 -4.82 -23.15
N ASP A 342 14.59 -4.14 -24.10
CA ASP A 342 13.73 -4.79 -25.10
C ASP A 342 14.52 -5.57 -26.17
N ILE A 343 15.85 -5.40 -26.23
CA ILE A 343 16.75 -6.27 -27.01
C ILE A 343 16.93 -7.58 -26.23
N LYS A 344 15.95 -8.49 -26.32
CA LYS A 344 16.11 -9.89 -25.90
C LYS A 344 17.15 -10.61 -26.76
#